data_AF-A0A7S0WA19-F1
#
_entry.id   AF-A0A7S0WA19-F1
#
_cell.length_a   1.000
_cell.length_b   1.000
_cell.length_c   1.000
_cell.angle_alpha   90.00
_cell.angle_beta   90.00
_cell.angle_gamma   90.00
#
_symmetry.space_group_name_H-M   'P 1'
#
loop_
_entity.id
_entity.type
_entity.pdbx_description
1 polymer ?
#
loop_
_entity_poly.entity_id
_entity_poly.type
_entity_poly.pdbx_seq_one_letter_code
_entity_poly.pdbx_strand_id
1 'polypeptide(L)'
;MPQSFARLSAVHGGTYMLNKPDIQVAYDEETGRACGATSEGATAKGKFVVGDPSYFPGKVRKVGQVVRALCLLNHPIPNVNNAESVQIIIPAAQCGRRNDVYVLGTSFTHNVCAKGRYFASVSTTVESADPQREIEVGLRMLGAIDEMFVNVCDVFAPVSDGVNDGAFISTGYDATTHFETTMRDVMDIYKRITGKDLDLSKDDAAQADTSG
;
A
#
# COMPACT_ATOMS: atom_id res chain seq x y z
N MET A 1 -3.19 2.56 -10.71
CA MET A 1 -4.42 2.40 -9.89
C MET A 1 -4.82 3.67 -9.13
N PRO A 2 -3.98 4.30 -8.28
CA PRO A 2 -4.42 5.47 -7.48
C PRO A 2 -4.97 6.62 -8.33
N GLN A 3 -4.34 6.88 -9.49
CA GLN A 3 -4.79 7.89 -10.44
C GLN A 3 -6.21 7.66 -10.98
N SER A 4 -6.59 6.40 -11.23
CA SER A 4 -7.92 6.06 -11.73
C SER A 4 -9.00 6.27 -10.67
N PHE A 5 -8.74 5.87 -9.43
CA PHE A 5 -9.65 6.15 -8.31
C PHE A 5 -9.73 7.65 -7.99
N ALA A 6 -8.61 8.37 -8.13
CA ALA A 6 -8.62 9.83 -7.99
C ALA A 6 -9.51 10.49 -9.05
N ARG A 7 -9.40 10.06 -10.31
CA ARG A 7 -10.28 10.51 -11.39
C ARG A 7 -11.74 10.14 -11.11
N LEU A 8 -12.03 8.92 -10.70
CA LEU A 8 -13.41 8.49 -10.38
C LEU A 8 -14.00 9.39 -9.28
N SER A 9 -13.26 9.61 -8.20
CA SER A 9 -13.67 10.52 -7.14
C SER A 9 -13.88 11.95 -7.64
N ALA A 10 -13.04 12.45 -8.54
CA ALA A 10 -13.21 13.77 -9.14
C ALA A 10 -14.46 13.90 -10.02
N VAL A 11 -14.81 12.85 -10.78
CA VAL A 11 -16.06 12.79 -11.54
C VAL A 11 -17.28 12.91 -10.63
N HIS A 12 -17.18 12.43 -9.38
CA HIS A 12 -18.23 12.57 -8.36
C HIS A 12 -18.05 13.82 -7.46
N GLY A 13 -17.32 14.84 -7.92
CA GLY A 13 -17.17 16.13 -7.22
C GLY A 13 -16.02 16.21 -6.21
N GLY A 14 -15.18 15.18 -6.13
CA GLY A 14 -13.96 15.19 -5.32
C GLY A 14 -12.91 16.17 -5.84
N THR A 15 -12.18 16.82 -4.94
CA THR A 15 -11.04 17.68 -5.30
C THR A 15 -9.75 17.07 -4.77
N TYR A 16 -8.74 16.92 -5.63
CA TYR A 16 -7.42 16.38 -5.27
C TYR A 16 -6.41 17.52 -5.20
N MET A 17 -5.67 17.59 -4.09
CA MET A 17 -4.59 18.54 -3.90
C MET A 17 -3.30 17.77 -3.67
N LEU A 18 -2.33 17.94 -4.56
CA LEU A 18 -0.97 17.40 -4.42
C LEU A 18 -0.02 18.51 -3.99
N ASN A 19 1.14 18.14 -3.46
CA ASN A 19 2.17 19.07 -3.00
C ASN A 19 1.65 20.08 -1.96
N LYS A 20 0.81 19.60 -1.04
CA LYS A 20 0.37 20.36 0.14
C LYS A 20 1.26 19.98 1.32
N PRO A 21 2.19 20.84 1.74
CA PRO A 21 3.14 20.51 2.79
C PRO A 21 2.48 20.55 4.17
N ASP A 22 3.13 19.90 5.14
CA ASP A 22 2.85 20.01 6.57
C ASP A 22 1.37 19.82 6.95
N ILE A 23 0.69 18.90 6.26
CA ILE A 23 -0.70 18.57 6.55
C ILE A 23 -0.80 17.98 7.97
N GLN A 24 -1.67 18.57 8.77
CA GLN A 24 -2.00 18.10 10.11
C GLN A 24 -3.50 17.83 10.21
N VAL A 25 -3.86 16.74 10.89
CA VAL A 25 -5.25 16.43 11.19
C VAL A 25 -5.75 17.41 12.25
N ALA A 26 -6.84 18.11 11.96
CA ALA A 26 -7.51 18.99 12.91
C ALA A 26 -8.45 18.17 13.80
N TYR A 27 -8.36 18.41 15.11
CA TYR A 27 -9.22 17.78 16.12
C TYR A 27 -10.02 18.86 16.83
N ASP A 28 -11.28 18.54 17.11
CA ASP A 28 -12.14 19.35 17.94
C ASP A 28 -11.67 19.29 19.41
N GLU A 29 -11.47 20.45 20.03
CA GLU A 29 -10.85 20.55 21.36
C GLU A 29 -11.74 20.00 22.48
N GLU A 30 -13.06 20.07 22.32
CA GLU A 30 -14.02 19.61 23.34
C GLU A 30 -14.24 18.11 23.28
N THR A 31 -14.38 17.57 22.06
CA THR A 31 -14.73 16.17 21.83
C THR A 31 -13.53 15.27 21.53
N GLY A 32 -12.38 15.85 21.16
CA GLY A 32 -11.20 15.12 20.70
C GLY A 32 -11.37 14.44 19.34
N ARG A 33 -12.45 14.76 18.61
CA ARG A 33 -12.82 14.10 17.35
C ARG A 33 -12.17 14.79 16.15
N ALA A 34 -11.62 14.02 15.22
CA ALA A 34 -11.06 14.52 13.97
C ALA A 34 -12.14 15.19 13.13
N CYS A 35 -11.90 16.46 12.77
CA CYS A 35 -12.90 17.34 12.17
C CYS A 35 -12.40 18.08 10.92
N GLY A 36 -11.20 17.75 10.44
CA GLY A 36 -10.64 18.34 9.23
C GLY A 36 -9.14 18.11 9.06
N ALA A 37 -8.56 18.80 8.10
CA ALA A 37 -7.12 18.84 7.88
C ALA A 37 -6.67 20.29 7.64
N THR A 38 -5.54 20.65 8.25
CA THR A 38 -4.93 21.96 8.15
C THR A 38 -3.62 21.87 7.37
N SER A 39 -3.41 22.80 6.44
CA SER A 39 -2.14 22.96 5.71
C SER A 39 -2.01 24.43 5.31
N GLU A 40 -0.81 25.00 5.43
CA GLU A 40 -0.53 26.40 5.06
C GLU A 40 -1.47 27.43 5.74
N GLY A 41 -1.89 27.16 6.98
CA GLY A 41 -2.80 28.01 7.75
C GLY A 41 -4.28 27.94 7.34
N ALA A 42 -4.63 27.19 6.30
CA ALA A 42 -6.01 26.93 5.89
C ALA A 42 -6.49 25.58 6.40
N THR A 43 -7.76 25.50 6.83
CA THR A 43 -8.37 24.25 7.33
C THR A 43 -9.57 23.86 6.50
N ALA A 44 -9.53 22.67 5.90
CA ALA A 44 -10.69 22.03 5.28
C ALA A 44 -11.42 21.19 6.33
N LYS A 45 -12.70 21.49 6.59
CA LYS A 45 -13.50 20.81 7.61
C LYS A 45 -14.25 19.60 7.03
N GLY A 46 -14.41 18.56 7.85
CA GLY A 46 -15.14 17.33 7.52
C GLY A 46 -15.71 16.67 8.76
N LYS A 47 -16.58 15.67 8.58
CA LYS A 47 -17.17 14.91 9.71
C LYS A 47 -16.22 13.88 10.31
N PHE A 48 -15.19 13.50 9.55
CA PHE A 48 -14.15 12.55 9.87
C PHE A 48 -12.98 12.75 8.91
N VAL A 49 -11.86 12.10 9.21
CA VAL A 49 -10.65 12.11 8.38
C VAL A 49 -10.22 10.68 8.10
N VAL A 50 -9.86 10.41 6.84
CA VAL A 50 -9.28 9.13 6.41
C VAL A 50 -7.86 9.39 5.93
N GLY A 51 -6.90 8.56 6.33
CA GLY A 51 -5.54 8.66 5.81
C GLY A 51 -4.63 7.53 6.25
N ASP A 52 -3.40 7.54 5.76
CA ASP A 52 -2.40 6.55 6.14
C ASP A 52 -1.71 6.91 7.47
N PRO A 53 -0.99 5.96 8.11
CA PRO A 53 -0.37 6.16 9.41
C PRO A 53 0.51 7.40 9.57
N SER A 54 1.13 7.90 8.49
CA SER A 54 2.07 9.03 8.57
C SER A 54 1.42 10.34 9.03
N TYR A 55 0.11 10.50 8.82
CA TYR A 55 -0.64 11.72 9.21
C TYR A 55 -1.17 11.68 10.65
N PHE A 56 -1.04 10.56 11.36
CA PHE A 56 -1.68 10.35 12.67
C PHE A 56 -0.68 9.95 13.76
N PRO A 57 0.30 10.81 14.10
CA PRO A 57 1.25 10.51 15.16
C PRO A 57 0.52 10.24 16.49
N GLY A 58 0.93 9.18 17.20
CA GLY A 58 0.33 8.77 18.47
C GLY A 58 -0.97 7.97 18.38
N LYS A 59 -1.59 7.85 17.19
CA LYS A 59 -2.80 7.02 16.96
C LYS A 59 -2.50 5.73 16.19
N VAL A 60 -1.23 5.42 15.99
CA VAL A 60 -0.75 4.23 15.29
C VAL A 60 0.31 3.52 16.12
N ARG A 61 0.43 2.21 15.90
CA ARG A 61 1.48 1.38 16.50
C ARG A 61 2.21 0.59 15.43
N LYS A 62 3.52 0.39 15.60
CA LYS A 62 4.28 -0.51 14.75
C LYS A 62 3.78 -1.94 14.95
N VAL A 63 3.42 -2.61 13.87
CA VAL A 63 2.93 -4.00 13.86
C VAL A 63 3.91 -4.96 13.20
N GLY A 64 4.90 -4.44 12.49
CA GLY A 64 5.95 -5.23 11.87
C GLY A 64 6.93 -4.36 11.11
N GLN A 65 7.77 -5.01 10.33
CA GLN A 65 8.71 -4.38 9.43
C GLN A 65 8.82 -5.26 8.18
N VAL A 66 8.96 -4.65 7.02
CA VAL A 66 9.06 -5.35 5.73
C VAL A 66 10.35 -4.92 5.05
N VAL A 67 11.12 -5.91 4.59
CA VAL A 67 12.25 -5.69 3.70
C VAL A 67 11.81 -5.92 2.26
N ARG A 68 12.22 -5.04 1.35
CA ARG A 68 12.01 -5.14 -0.10
C ARG A 68 13.32 -4.88 -0.82
N ALA A 69 13.75 -5.80 -1.67
CA ALA A 69 14.81 -5.56 -2.65
C ALA A 69 14.20 -5.36 -4.03
N LEU A 70 14.50 -4.24 -4.65
CA LEU A 70 14.09 -3.87 -6.00
C LEU A 70 15.29 -4.10 -6.92
N CYS A 71 15.15 -5.02 -7.87
CA CYS A 71 16.25 -5.53 -8.68
C CYS A 71 15.98 -5.23 -10.16
N LEU A 72 16.97 -4.66 -10.86
CA LEU A 72 16.97 -4.51 -12.31
C LEU A 72 17.77 -5.66 -12.93
N LEU A 73 17.21 -6.29 -13.96
CA LEU A 73 17.85 -7.39 -14.68
C LEU A 73 17.87 -7.10 -16.18
N ASN A 74 18.81 -7.71 -16.88
CA ASN A 74 18.89 -7.70 -18.36
C ASN A 74 18.39 -9.01 -18.99
N HIS A 75 17.78 -9.89 -18.21
CA HIS A 75 17.29 -11.20 -18.62
C HIS A 75 16.01 -11.59 -17.84
N PRO A 76 15.17 -12.50 -18.37
CA PRO A 76 14.06 -13.04 -17.60
C PRO A 76 14.54 -13.82 -16.38
N ILE A 77 13.72 -13.91 -15.33
CA ILE A 77 14.03 -14.74 -14.17
C ILE A 77 14.26 -16.20 -14.64
N PRO A 78 15.36 -16.86 -14.23
CA PRO A 78 15.61 -18.26 -14.60
C PRO A 78 14.47 -19.22 -14.19
N ASN A 79 14.30 -20.30 -14.95
CA ASN A 79 13.36 -21.40 -14.65
C ASN A 79 11.87 -21.03 -14.63
N VAL A 80 11.47 -19.91 -15.24
CA VAL A 80 10.06 -19.49 -15.38
C VAL A 80 9.56 -19.54 -16.83
N ASN A 81 10.17 -20.39 -17.67
CA ASN A 81 9.85 -20.53 -19.09
C ASN A 81 9.90 -19.19 -19.87
N ASN A 82 10.92 -18.36 -19.56
CA ASN A 82 11.10 -17.02 -20.15
C ASN A 82 9.86 -16.11 -20.02
N ALA A 83 9.03 -16.30 -18.98
CA ALA A 83 7.88 -15.45 -18.75
C ALA A 83 8.30 -13.99 -18.55
N GLU A 84 7.56 -13.08 -19.19
CA GLU A 84 7.78 -11.63 -19.09
C GLU A 84 7.24 -11.02 -17.79
N SER A 85 6.46 -11.79 -17.05
CA SER A 85 6.01 -11.50 -15.70
C SER A 85 5.72 -12.80 -14.95
N VAL A 86 6.00 -12.84 -13.65
CA VAL A 86 5.81 -14.03 -12.82
C VAL A 86 5.60 -13.63 -11.36
N GLN A 87 4.83 -14.43 -10.64
CA GLN A 87 4.79 -14.41 -9.18
C GLN A 87 5.37 -15.71 -8.66
N ILE A 88 6.30 -15.63 -7.72
CA ILE A 88 6.88 -16.78 -7.03
C ILE A 88 6.65 -16.58 -5.55
N ILE A 89 6.13 -17.62 -4.90
CA ILE A 89 5.94 -17.65 -3.45
C ILE A 89 6.88 -18.73 -2.93
N ILE A 90 7.71 -18.37 -1.95
CA ILE A 90 8.59 -19.29 -1.23
C ILE A 90 7.95 -19.47 0.16
N PRO A 91 7.22 -20.59 0.38
CA PRO A 91 6.54 -20.80 1.64
C PRO A 91 7.53 -20.83 2.80
N ALA A 92 7.16 -20.22 3.93
CA ALA A 92 8.03 -20.04 5.10
C ALA A 92 8.66 -21.37 5.57
N ALA A 93 7.90 -22.46 5.52
CA ALA A 93 8.35 -23.80 5.88
C ALA A 93 9.51 -24.33 5.00
N GLN A 94 9.63 -23.87 3.76
CA GLN A 94 10.68 -24.29 2.81
C GLN A 94 12.00 -23.52 2.99
N CYS A 95 11.97 -22.41 3.72
CA CYS A 95 13.14 -21.56 3.94
C CYS A 95 13.46 -21.35 5.43
N GLY A 96 12.84 -22.13 6.33
CA GLY A 96 13.09 -22.09 7.77
C GLY A 96 12.65 -20.78 8.43
N ARG A 97 11.57 -20.18 7.92
CA ARG A 97 11.02 -18.90 8.37
C ARG A 97 9.63 -19.06 8.96
N ARG A 98 9.10 -17.99 9.56
CA ARG A 98 7.69 -17.88 9.96
C ARG A 98 6.82 -17.18 8.91
N ASN A 99 7.43 -16.35 8.08
CA ASN A 99 6.78 -15.58 7.02
C ASN A 99 7.34 -15.97 5.65
N ASP A 100 6.45 -16.06 4.68
CA ASP A 100 6.80 -16.36 3.29
C ASP A 100 7.72 -15.28 2.70
N VAL A 101 8.45 -15.66 1.65
CA VAL A 101 9.20 -14.72 0.81
C VAL A 101 8.51 -14.66 -0.55
N TYR A 102 8.19 -13.45 -0.99
CA TYR A 102 7.49 -13.20 -2.25
C TYR A 102 8.47 -12.64 -3.28
N VAL A 103 8.37 -13.12 -4.52
CA VAL A 103 9.07 -12.56 -5.68
C VAL A 103 8.03 -12.17 -6.73
N LEU A 104 8.04 -10.90 -7.10
CA LEU A 104 7.33 -10.38 -8.26
C LEU A 104 8.36 -10.13 -9.35
N GLY A 105 8.21 -10.78 -10.51
CA GLY A 105 8.93 -10.46 -11.73
C GLY A 105 8.01 -9.78 -12.73
N THR A 106 8.48 -8.69 -13.34
CA THR A 106 7.82 -8.02 -14.46
C THR A 106 8.88 -7.58 -15.47
N SER A 107 8.45 -6.98 -16.58
CA SER A 107 9.38 -6.51 -17.61
C SER A 107 8.85 -5.30 -18.35
N PHE A 108 9.61 -4.89 -19.37
CA PHE A 108 9.26 -3.83 -20.28
C PHE A 108 7.87 -3.99 -20.92
N THR A 109 7.31 -5.20 -21.01
CA THR A 109 5.95 -5.38 -21.58
C THR A 109 4.83 -4.84 -20.72
N HIS A 110 5.12 -4.56 -19.44
CA HIS A 110 4.24 -3.82 -18.54
C HIS A 110 4.57 -2.32 -18.49
N ASN A 111 5.48 -1.84 -19.34
CA ASN A 111 5.94 -0.45 -19.41
C ASN A 111 6.51 0.11 -18.08
N VAL A 112 7.07 -0.77 -17.24
CA VAL A 112 7.68 -0.37 -15.94
C VAL A 112 9.18 -0.16 -16.02
N CYS A 113 9.82 -0.59 -17.11
CA CYS A 113 11.25 -0.45 -17.36
C CYS A 113 11.54 -0.36 -18.87
N ALA A 114 12.75 0.04 -19.24
CA ALA A 114 13.15 0.19 -20.64
C ALA A 114 13.08 -1.13 -21.42
N LYS A 115 12.88 -1.07 -22.74
CA LYS A 115 12.79 -2.24 -23.63
C LYS A 115 14.00 -3.18 -23.43
N GLY A 116 13.72 -4.48 -23.30
CA GLY A 116 14.73 -5.51 -23.05
C GLY A 116 15.23 -5.58 -21.60
N ARG A 117 14.67 -4.78 -20.68
CA ARG A 117 14.94 -4.86 -19.24
C ARG A 117 13.83 -5.56 -18.50
N TYR A 118 14.20 -6.11 -17.36
CA TYR A 118 13.31 -6.78 -16.42
C TYR A 118 13.45 -6.13 -15.05
N PHE A 119 12.36 -6.20 -14.30
CA PHE A 119 12.26 -5.71 -12.94
C PHE A 119 11.82 -6.86 -12.05
N ALA A 120 12.47 -7.03 -10.90
CA ALA A 120 12.06 -7.99 -9.89
C ALA A 120 12.02 -7.33 -8.52
N SER A 121 11.02 -7.68 -7.71
CA SER A 121 10.94 -7.30 -6.30
C SER A 121 10.96 -8.56 -5.44
N VAL A 122 11.82 -8.61 -4.43
CA VAL A 122 11.82 -9.67 -3.40
C VAL A 122 11.45 -9.06 -2.06
N SER A 123 10.43 -9.61 -1.39
CA SER A 123 9.92 -9.05 -0.14
C SER A 123 9.55 -10.11 0.90
N THR A 124 9.75 -9.78 2.17
CA THR A 124 9.29 -10.58 3.31
C THR A 124 9.14 -9.70 4.56
N THR A 125 8.38 -10.20 5.54
CA THR A 125 8.31 -9.61 6.89
C THR A 125 9.61 -9.90 7.63
N VAL A 126 10.20 -8.89 8.27
CA VAL A 126 11.47 -9.01 9.01
C VAL A 126 11.28 -9.84 10.28
N GLU A 127 12.17 -10.81 10.50
CA GLU A 127 12.17 -11.71 11.65
C GLU A 127 13.44 -11.62 12.52
N SER A 128 14.48 -10.95 12.04
CA SER A 128 15.80 -10.88 12.65
C SER A 128 16.42 -9.48 12.56
N ALA A 129 17.63 -9.34 13.12
CA ALA A 129 18.41 -8.10 13.02
C ALA A 129 19.11 -7.91 11.67
N ASP A 130 19.03 -8.88 10.76
CA ASP A 130 19.65 -8.83 9.43
C ASP A 130 18.60 -9.04 8.32
N PRO A 131 17.80 -8.00 7.98
CA PRO A 131 16.71 -8.12 7.01
C PRO A 131 17.18 -8.51 5.61
N GLN A 132 18.39 -8.12 5.21
CA GLN A 132 18.91 -8.41 3.87
C GLN A 132 19.16 -9.90 3.68
N ARG A 133 19.66 -10.58 4.71
CA ARG A 133 19.86 -12.03 4.68
C ARG A 133 18.57 -12.81 4.49
N GLU A 134 17.46 -12.28 5.02
CA GLU A 134 16.15 -12.94 4.98
C GLU A 134 15.56 -13.06 3.57
N ILE A 135 15.95 -12.18 2.66
CA ILE A 135 15.50 -12.19 1.26
C ILE A 135 16.46 -12.91 0.30
N GLU A 136 17.62 -13.37 0.78
CA GLU A 136 18.61 -14.06 -0.07
C GLU A 136 18.02 -15.25 -0.83
N VAL A 137 17.10 -16.00 -0.20
CA VAL A 137 16.46 -17.15 -0.84
C VAL A 137 15.70 -16.76 -2.10
N GLY A 138 15.06 -15.60 -2.13
CA GLY A 138 14.41 -15.06 -3.31
C GLY A 138 15.39 -14.44 -4.30
N LEU A 139 16.41 -13.71 -3.80
CA LEU A 139 17.44 -13.09 -4.65
C LEU A 139 18.20 -14.13 -5.49
N ARG A 140 18.52 -15.30 -4.92
CA ARG A 140 19.20 -16.39 -5.64
C ARG A 140 18.39 -16.92 -6.84
N MET A 141 17.07 -16.74 -6.83
CA MET A 141 16.22 -17.14 -7.96
C MET A 141 16.34 -16.20 -9.15
N LEU A 142 16.83 -14.96 -8.95
CA LEU A 142 16.81 -13.92 -9.98
C LEU A 142 17.90 -14.05 -11.03
N GLY A 143 18.96 -14.85 -10.79
CA GLY A 143 20.13 -14.90 -11.65
C GLY A 143 21.06 -13.69 -11.46
N ALA A 144 21.66 -13.17 -12.54
CA ALA A 144 22.53 -12.01 -12.46
C ALA A 144 21.71 -10.72 -12.28
N ILE A 145 22.04 -9.94 -11.25
CA ILE A 145 21.35 -8.69 -10.94
C ILE A 145 22.24 -7.54 -11.40
N ASP A 146 21.71 -6.66 -12.26
CA ASP A 146 22.45 -5.49 -12.73
C ASP A 146 22.54 -4.43 -11.64
N GLU A 147 21.42 -4.13 -10.98
CA GLU A 147 21.32 -3.15 -9.89
C GLU A 147 20.30 -3.61 -8.85
N MET A 148 20.57 -3.32 -7.57
CA MET A 148 19.71 -3.70 -6.45
C MET A 148 19.56 -2.56 -5.45
N PHE A 149 18.31 -2.23 -5.12
CA PHE A 149 17.94 -1.23 -4.12
C PHE A 149 17.18 -1.90 -2.98
N VAL A 150 17.76 -1.91 -1.79
CA VAL A 150 17.11 -2.49 -0.61
C VAL A 150 16.47 -1.39 0.22
N ASN A 151 15.21 -1.59 0.59
CA ASN A 151 14.46 -0.73 1.50
C ASN A 151 13.85 -1.57 2.62
N VAL A 152 13.96 -1.08 3.85
CA VAL A 152 13.34 -1.70 5.02
C VAL A 152 12.38 -0.67 5.63
N CYS A 153 11.09 -1.00 5.67
CA CYS A 153 10.05 -0.09 6.13
C CYS A 153 9.30 -0.68 7.32
N ASP A 154 9.04 0.16 8.31
CA ASP A 154 8.13 -0.18 9.39
C ASP A 154 6.68 -0.20 8.88
N VAL A 155 5.92 -1.18 9.36
CA VAL A 155 4.49 -1.30 9.07
C VAL A 155 3.72 -0.89 10.32
N PHE A 156 2.79 0.04 10.14
CA PHE A 156 1.95 0.56 11.21
C PHE A 156 0.50 0.19 11.00
N ALA A 157 -0.25 0.08 12.10
CA ALA A 157 -1.69 -0.09 12.10
C ALA A 157 -2.33 0.88 13.11
N PRO A 158 -3.60 1.27 12.92
CA PRO A 158 -4.33 2.05 13.91
C PRO A 158 -4.37 1.37 15.29
N VAL A 159 -4.42 2.18 16.36
CA VAL A 159 -4.68 1.69 17.72
C VAL A 159 -6.17 1.63 18.06
N SER A 160 -7.04 2.28 17.27
CA SER A 160 -8.50 2.33 17.43
C SER A 160 -9.21 2.17 16.08
N ASP A 161 -10.50 1.88 16.09
CA ASP A 161 -11.30 1.69 14.87
C ASP A 161 -11.70 3.02 14.18
N GLY A 162 -11.53 4.16 14.85
CA GLY A 162 -11.91 5.48 14.32
C GLY A 162 -13.36 5.88 14.59
N VAL A 163 -14.20 5.00 15.15
CA VAL A 163 -15.64 5.25 15.33
C VAL A 163 -15.89 6.38 16.33
N ASN A 164 -15.14 6.39 17.44
CA ASN A 164 -15.28 7.37 18.52
C ASN A 164 -14.57 8.70 18.24
N ASP A 165 -13.40 8.67 17.61
CA ASP A 165 -12.55 9.84 17.41
C ASP A 165 -12.54 10.36 15.96
N GLY A 166 -13.28 9.73 15.03
CA GLY A 166 -13.40 10.18 13.64
C GLY A 166 -12.13 10.06 12.81
N ALA A 167 -11.10 9.40 13.32
CA ALA A 167 -9.81 9.19 12.64
C ALA A 167 -9.74 7.76 12.09
N PHE A 168 -10.06 7.60 10.81
CA PHE A 168 -10.06 6.29 10.15
C PHE A 168 -8.74 6.07 9.42
N ILE A 169 -7.86 5.30 10.04
CA ILE A 169 -6.48 5.13 9.57
C ILE A 169 -6.35 3.78 8.86
N SER A 170 -5.69 3.77 7.70
CA SER A 170 -5.35 2.53 7.00
C SER A 170 -4.16 1.80 7.62
N THR A 171 -4.06 0.50 7.32
CA THR A 171 -2.90 -0.31 7.69
C THR A 171 -1.80 -0.15 6.64
N GLY A 172 -0.54 -0.14 7.06
CA GLY A 172 0.60 -0.11 6.14
C GLY A 172 0.68 -1.37 5.26
N TYR A 173 1.21 -1.22 4.03
CA TYR A 173 1.36 -2.34 3.10
C TYR A 173 2.30 -3.43 3.62
N ASP A 174 1.81 -4.66 3.64
CA ASP A 174 2.57 -5.84 4.02
C ASP A 174 3.54 -6.31 2.91
N ALA A 175 4.18 -7.46 3.14
CA ALA A 175 5.18 -8.01 2.23
C ALA A 175 4.61 -8.72 0.99
N THR A 176 3.29 -8.94 0.92
CA THR A 176 2.67 -9.72 -0.15
C THR A 176 2.74 -8.98 -1.49
N THR A 177 2.77 -9.75 -2.59
CA THR A 177 2.83 -9.22 -3.96
C THR A 177 1.46 -9.14 -4.64
N HIS A 178 0.39 -9.21 -3.84
CA HIS A 178 -1.00 -9.15 -4.29
C HIS A 178 -1.83 -8.26 -3.35
N PHE A 179 -3.02 -7.84 -3.78
CA PHE A 179 -3.79 -6.82 -3.06
C PHE A 179 -4.82 -7.34 -2.06
N GLU A 180 -4.87 -8.64 -1.77
CA GLU A 180 -5.95 -9.19 -0.94
C GLU A 180 -6.06 -8.53 0.45
N THR A 181 -4.95 -8.40 1.17
CA THR A 181 -4.93 -7.77 2.51
C THR A 181 -5.24 -6.29 2.44
N THR A 182 -4.76 -5.60 1.40
CA THR A 182 -5.10 -4.20 1.12
C THR A 182 -6.60 -4.02 0.88
N MET A 183 -7.23 -4.90 0.09
CA MET A 183 -8.66 -4.82 -0.18
C MET A 183 -9.50 -5.11 1.06
N ARG A 184 -9.06 -6.02 1.93
CA ARG A 184 -9.70 -6.24 3.24
C ARG A 184 -9.65 -4.99 4.12
N ASP A 185 -8.52 -4.29 4.16
CA ASP A 185 -8.37 -3.03 4.90
C ASP A 185 -9.30 -1.94 4.33
N VAL A 186 -9.41 -1.81 3.00
CA VAL A 186 -10.35 -0.87 2.35
C VAL A 186 -11.81 -1.18 2.72
N MET A 187 -12.22 -2.45 2.65
CA MET A 187 -13.59 -2.87 3.00
C MET A 187 -13.88 -2.63 4.49
N ASP A 188 -12.90 -2.90 5.35
CA ASP A 188 -13.01 -2.67 6.79
C ASP A 188 -13.13 -1.17 7.12
N ILE A 189 -12.30 -0.30 6.53
CA ILE A 189 -12.41 1.16 6.68
C ILE A 189 -13.79 1.64 6.21
N TYR A 190 -14.26 1.18 5.05
CA TYR A 190 -15.59 1.53 4.54
C TYR A 190 -16.68 1.16 5.54
N LYS A 191 -16.62 -0.04 6.12
CA LYS A 191 -17.57 -0.51 7.12
C LYS A 191 -17.52 0.31 8.41
N ARG A 192 -16.33 0.65 8.90
CA ARG A 192 -16.16 1.49 10.10
C ARG A 192 -16.71 2.90 9.90
N ILE A 193 -16.58 3.47 8.70
CA ILE A 193 -17.11 4.79 8.36
C ILE A 193 -18.63 4.77 8.18
N THR A 194 -19.16 3.79 7.44
CA THR A 194 -20.56 3.80 6.97
C THR A 194 -21.52 2.97 7.83
N GLY A 195 -20.98 2.07 8.67
CA GLY A 195 -21.73 1.08 9.42
C GLY A 195 -22.28 -0.07 8.56
N LYS A 196 -21.88 -0.19 7.29
CA LYS A 196 -22.44 -1.16 6.32
C LYS A 196 -21.33 -1.91 5.58
N ASP A 197 -21.59 -3.14 5.19
CA ASP A 197 -20.71 -3.88 4.29
C ASP A 197 -20.75 -3.27 2.87
N LEU A 198 -19.59 -3.26 2.20
CA LEU A 198 -19.48 -2.74 0.84
C LEU A 198 -20.19 -3.67 -0.14
N ASP A 199 -21.27 -3.20 -0.73
CA ASP A 199 -22.06 -3.93 -1.72
C ASP A 199 -21.75 -3.40 -3.12
N LEU A 200 -20.97 -4.16 -3.89
CA LEU A 200 -20.57 -3.83 -5.26
C LEU A 200 -21.59 -4.26 -6.32
N SER A 201 -22.73 -4.86 -5.93
CA SER A 201 -23.77 -5.29 -6.88
C SER A 201 -24.64 -4.12 -7.37
N LYS A 202 -24.55 -2.96 -6.72
CA LYS A 202 -25.30 -1.76 -7.06
C LYS A 202 -24.44 -0.87 -7.96
N ASP A 203 -24.83 -0.74 -9.22
CA ASP A 203 -24.26 0.24 -10.15
C ASP A 203 -24.72 1.66 -9.77
N ASP A 204 -24.21 2.21 -8.67
CA ASP A 204 -24.41 3.61 -8.31
C ASP A 204 -23.60 4.56 -9.23
N ALA A 205 -22.67 4.01 -10.04
CA ALA A 205 -21.86 4.75 -10.99
C ALA A 205 -22.65 5.34 -12.18
N ALA A 206 -23.85 4.80 -12.48
CA ALA A 206 -24.68 5.26 -13.60
C ALA A 206 -25.47 6.56 -13.32
N GLN A 207 -25.39 7.12 -12.10
CA GLN A 207 -26.05 8.38 -11.72
C GLN A 207 -25.13 9.60 -11.79
N ALA A 208 -23.85 9.44 -12.15
CA ALA A 208 -23.01 10.57 -12.50
C ALA A 208 -23.41 11.08 -13.89
N ASP A 209 -24.24 12.12 -13.91
CA ASP A 209 -24.54 12.90 -15.10
C ASP A 209 -23.22 13.45 -15.67
N THR A 210 -22.69 12.81 -16.70
CA THR A 210 -21.49 13.26 -17.42
C THR A 210 -21.83 14.34 -18.47
N SER A 211 -23.00 14.99 -18.40
CA SER A 211 -23.30 16.16 -19.23
C SER A 211 -22.86 17.45 -18.51
N GLY A 212 -21.58 17.77 -18.65
CA GLY A 212 -20.97 19.05 -18.31
C GLY A 212 -19.97 19.47 -19.37
#